data_AF-A0A2I0H332-F1
#
_entry.id   AF-A0A2I0H332-F1
#
_cell.length_a   1.000
_cell.length_b   1.000
_cell.length_c   1.000
_cell.angle_alpha   90.00
_cell.angle_beta   90.00
_cell.angle_gamma   90.00
#
_symmetry.space_group_name_H-M   'P 1'
#
loop_
_entity.id
_entity.type
_entity.pdbx_description
1 polymer ?
#
loop_
_entity_poly.entity_id
_entity_poly.type
_entity_poly.pdbx_seq_one_letter_code
_entity_poly.pdbx_strand_id
1 'polypeptide(L)'
;MRISHSQGKTALTSWRSPSDPSIGKFSMGIDTATGIPEIFIWKEGSPSYRSGPWNGQVFIGVPHMNPVYLQGTRVANDDQGTAYLTYSSFNESFLDYFQLNHEGNMVKLSWYDEKERWEISWM
;
A
#
# COMPACT_ATOMS: atom_id res chain seq x y z
N MET A 1 -5.16 -0.21 10.55
CA MET A 1 -4.37 -1.24 9.83
C MET A 1 -3.47 -1.97 10.81
N ARG A 2 -3.23 -3.27 10.65
CA ARG A 2 -2.22 -4.01 11.44
C ARG A 2 -1.14 -4.55 10.50
N ILE A 3 0.12 -4.37 10.90
CA ILE A 3 1.26 -5.02 10.27
C ILE A 3 1.41 -6.40 10.90
N SER A 4 1.33 -7.46 10.10
CA SER A 4 1.57 -8.83 10.56
C SER A 4 2.82 -9.39 9.90
N HIS A 5 3.65 -10.07 10.68
CA HIS A 5 4.80 -10.83 10.18
C HIS A 5 4.39 -12.30 10.09
N SER A 6 4.32 -12.86 8.90
CA SER A 6 4.15 -14.31 8.71
C SER A 6 5.07 -14.80 7.59
N GLN A 7 5.92 -15.79 7.91
CA GLN A 7 6.86 -16.42 6.97
C GLN A 7 7.78 -15.43 6.22
N GLY A 8 8.39 -14.48 6.94
CA GLY A 8 9.34 -13.54 6.36
C GLY A 8 8.73 -12.45 5.48
N LYS A 9 7.41 -12.42 5.26
CA LYS A 9 6.71 -11.35 4.55
C LYS A 9 5.94 -10.47 5.55
N THR A 10 6.26 -9.17 5.54
CA THR A 10 5.50 -8.15 6.27
C THR A 10 4.26 -7.82 5.46
N ALA A 11 3.08 -8.15 5.99
CA ALA A 11 1.80 -7.93 5.31
C ALA A 11 0.94 -6.90 6.05
N LEU A 12 0.28 -6.04 5.28
CA LEU A 12 -0.74 -5.12 5.77
C LEU A 12 -2.07 -5.85 5.83
N THR A 13 -2.76 -5.80 6.96
CA THR A 13 -4.08 -6.43 7.12
C THR A 13 -5.17 -5.39 7.31
N SER A 14 -6.28 -5.62 6.62
CA SER A 14 -7.51 -4.85 6.77
C SER A 14 -8.11 -5.05 8.16
N TRP A 15 -8.92 -4.09 8.58
CA TRP A 15 -9.84 -4.27 9.69
C TRP A 15 -11.03 -5.12 9.25
N ARG A 16 -11.65 -5.83 10.19
CA ARG A 16 -12.83 -6.65 9.91
C ARG A 16 -14.02 -5.79 9.46
N SER A 17 -14.19 -4.61 10.05
CA SER A 17 -15.19 -3.63 9.67
C SER A 17 -14.73 -2.23 10.08
N PRO A 18 -15.43 -1.14 9.67
CA PRO A 18 -15.10 0.21 10.09
C PRO A 18 -15.04 0.41 11.61
N SER A 19 -15.84 -0.37 12.37
CA SER A 19 -15.92 -0.29 13.83
C SER A 19 -15.19 -1.42 14.57
N ASP A 20 -14.63 -2.41 13.86
CA ASP A 20 -13.94 -3.57 14.45
C ASP A 20 -12.50 -3.67 13.92
N PRO A 21 -11.50 -3.30 14.74
CA PRO A 21 -10.09 -3.30 14.33
C PRO A 21 -9.43 -4.69 14.33
N SER A 22 -10.19 -5.75 14.63
CA SER A 22 -9.68 -7.12 14.50
C SER A 22 -9.32 -7.46 13.05
N ILE A 23 -8.55 -8.54 12.87
CA ILE A 23 -8.05 -8.96 11.55
C ILE A 23 -9.24 -9.20 10.61
N GLY A 24 -9.24 -8.46 9.50
CA GLY A 24 -10.21 -8.57 8.43
C GLY A 24 -9.86 -9.64 7.40
N LYS A 25 -10.65 -9.65 6.31
CA LYS A 25 -10.55 -10.66 5.26
C LYS A 25 -9.43 -10.39 4.26
N PHE A 26 -8.98 -9.15 4.18
CA PHE A 26 -7.99 -8.73 3.18
C PHE A 26 -6.61 -8.53 3.79
N SER A 27 -5.60 -8.96 3.06
CA SER A 27 -4.20 -8.65 3.31
C SER A 27 -3.52 -8.13 2.04
N MET A 28 -2.48 -7.33 2.20
CA MET A 28 -1.67 -6.78 1.12
C MET A 28 -0.19 -6.96 1.43
N GLY A 29 0.61 -7.15 0.39
CA GLY A 29 2.04 -7.36 0.50
C GLY A 29 2.73 -7.28 -0.85
N ILE A 30 4.05 -7.35 -0.81
CA ILE A 30 4.91 -7.32 -1.98
C ILE A 30 5.34 -8.74 -2.31
N ASP A 31 5.26 -9.11 -3.58
CA ASP A 31 5.82 -10.34 -4.11
C ASP A 31 6.94 -10.06 -5.09
N THR A 32 8.05 -10.77 -4.94
CA THR A 32 9.27 -10.63 -5.74
C THR A 32 9.64 -11.92 -6.47
N ALA A 33 8.76 -12.93 -6.45
CA ALA A 33 9.03 -14.25 -7.02
C ALA A 33 9.37 -14.23 -8.53
N THR A 34 8.92 -13.23 -9.27
CA THR A 34 9.20 -13.03 -10.71
C THR A 34 10.50 -12.25 -10.97
N GLY A 35 11.22 -11.84 -9.93
CA GLY A 35 12.41 -11.00 -10.00
C GLY A 35 12.11 -9.50 -10.08
N ILE A 36 10.86 -9.10 -10.31
CA ILE A 36 10.40 -7.71 -10.30
C ILE A 36 9.32 -7.56 -9.21
N PRO A 37 9.41 -6.56 -8.31
CA PRO A 37 8.41 -6.35 -7.27
C PRO A 37 7.01 -6.07 -7.82
N GLU A 38 6.02 -6.74 -7.23
CA GLU A 38 4.60 -6.57 -7.50
C GLU A 38 3.81 -6.48 -6.19
N ILE A 39 2.75 -5.68 -6.15
CA ILE A 39 1.84 -5.62 -5.01
C ILE A 39 0.65 -6.55 -5.29
N PHE A 40 0.32 -7.36 -4.29
CA PHE A 40 -0.86 -8.21 -4.29
C PHE A 40 -1.76 -7.86 -3.13
N ILE A 41 -3.08 -7.97 -3.36
CA ILE A 41 -4.10 -8.00 -2.32
C ILE A 41 -4.75 -9.38 -2.35
N TRP A 42 -4.75 -10.06 -1.22
CA TRP A 42 -5.41 -11.34 -1.03
C TRP A 42 -6.68 -11.17 -0.22
N LYS A 43 -7.74 -11.88 -0.62
CA LYS A 43 -8.96 -12.06 0.15
C LYS A 43 -8.98 -13.49 0.67
N GLU A 44 -8.95 -13.64 2.00
CA GLU A 44 -8.97 -14.95 2.68
C GLU A 44 -7.86 -15.90 2.14
N GLY A 45 -6.69 -15.34 1.81
CA GLY A 45 -5.53 -16.08 1.27
C GLY A 45 -5.51 -16.27 -0.25
N SER A 46 -6.59 -15.95 -0.96
CA SER A 46 -6.65 -16.04 -2.43
C SER A 46 -6.35 -14.69 -3.09
N PRO A 47 -5.52 -14.62 -4.15
CA PRO A 47 -5.25 -13.37 -4.87
C PRO A 47 -6.56 -12.76 -5.41
N SER A 48 -6.77 -11.47 -5.13
CA SER A 48 -7.96 -10.71 -5.56
C SER A 48 -7.60 -9.51 -6.43
N TYR A 49 -6.40 -8.95 -6.25
CA TYR A 49 -5.88 -7.85 -7.05
C TYR A 49 -4.36 -7.98 -7.20
N ARG A 50 -3.84 -7.46 -8.31
CA ARG A 50 -2.42 -7.43 -8.67
C ARG A 50 -2.12 -6.08 -9.31
N SER A 51 -1.13 -5.36 -8.78
CA SER A 51 -0.69 -4.06 -9.30
C SER A 51 0.08 -4.16 -10.62
N GLY A 52 0.51 -5.36 -11.01
CA GLY A 52 1.51 -5.58 -12.03
C GLY A 52 2.93 -5.20 -11.57
N PRO A 53 3.94 -5.45 -12.41
CA PRO A 53 5.34 -5.17 -12.11
C PRO A 53 5.65 -3.68 -11.95
N TRP A 54 6.58 -3.39 -11.04
CA TRP A 54 7.24 -2.10 -10.94
C TRP A 54 8.14 -1.83 -12.16
N ASN A 55 7.92 -0.70 -12.85
CA ASN A 55 8.72 -0.33 -14.03
C ASN A 55 9.87 0.64 -13.74
N GLY A 56 10.17 0.90 -12.46
CA GLY A 56 11.14 1.92 -12.03
C GLY A 56 10.50 3.25 -11.62
N GLN A 57 9.24 3.50 -12.00
CA GLN A 57 8.53 4.75 -11.71
C GLN A 57 7.14 4.52 -11.12
N VAL A 58 6.43 3.50 -11.62
CA VAL A 58 5.05 3.15 -11.23
C VAL A 58 4.84 1.64 -11.28
N PHE A 59 3.83 1.16 -10.57
CA PHE A 59 3.27 -0.17 -10.83
C PHE A 59 2.28 -0.07 -11.99
N ILE A 60 2.52 -0.85 -13.04
CA ILE A 60 1.85 -0.62 -14.34
C ILE A 60 0.33 -0.89 -14.36
N GLY A 61 -0.18 -1.60 -13.36
CA GLY A 61 -1.59 -1.91 -13.19
C GLY A 61 -2.30 -1.04 -12.16
N VAL A 62 -1.63 -0.04 -11.56
CA VAL A 62 -2.23 0.93 -10.65
C VAL A 62 -2.68 2.16 -11.46
N PRO A 63 -4.00 2.40 -11.62
CA PRO A 63 -4.49 3.56 -12.34
C PRO A 63 -4.02 4.87 -11.69
N HIS A 64 -3.74 5.89 -12.51
CA HIS A 64 -3.41 7.24 -12.06
C HIS A 64 -2.20 7.36 -11.12
N MET A 65 -1.36 6.33 -11.04
CA MET A 65 -0.09 6.41 -10.32
C MET A 65 0.82 7.41 -11.03
N ASN A 66 1.14 8.53 -10.37
CA ASN A 66 1.89 9.62 -10.99
C ASN A 66 3.31 9.67 -10.39
N PRO A 67 4.37 9.46 -11.19
CA PRO A 67 5.75 9.54 -10.72
C PRO A 67 6.18 11.00 -10.62
N VAL A 68 5.87 11.65 -9.50
CA VAL A 68 6.29 13.04 -9.26
C VAL A 68 7.66 13.05 -8.59
N TYR A 69 8.57 13.89 -9.10
CA TYR A 69 10.00 13.94 -8.73
C TYR A 69 10.28 14.06 -7.22
N LEU A 70 9.32 14.57 -6.43
CA LEU A 70 9.40 14.69 -4.97
C LEU A 70 8.20 14.09 -4.23
N GLN A 71 7.30 13.41 -4.93
CA GLN A 71 6.11 12.82 -4.35
C GLN A 71 5.78 11.50 -5.04
N GLY A 72 5.68 10.44 -4.27
CA GLY A 72 5.28 9.16 -4.81
C GLY A 72 5.92 7.98 -4.12
N THR A 73 5.68 6.84 -4.74
CA THR A 73 6.11 5.54 -4.24
C THR A 73 7.52 5.23 -4.73
N ARG A 74 8.35 4.68 -3.85
CA ARG A 74 9.66 4.15 -4.16
C ARG A 74 9.74 2.70 -3.73
N VAL A 75 10.38 1.90 -4.57
CA VAL A 75 10.67 0.50 -4.30
C VAL A 75 12.16 0.36 -4.10
N ALA A 76 12.56 -0.16 -2.96
CA ALA A 76 13.94 -0.50 -2.64
C ALA A 76 14.03 -1.99 -2.33
N ASN A 77 15.16 -2.61 -2.65
CA ASN A 77 15.45 -3.99 -2.26
C ASN A 77 16.69 -3.98 -1.37
N ASP A 78 16.72 -4.83 -0.35
CA ASP A 78 17.96 -5.11 0.38
C ASP A 78 18.76 -6.24 -0.31
N ASP A 79 20.00 -6.42 0.16
CA ASP A 79 20.92 -7.46 -0.34
C ASP A 79 20.39 -8.89 -0.11
N GLN A 80 19.37 -9.05 0.74
CA GLN A 80 18.73 -10.33 1.05
C GLN A 80 17.49 -10.59 0.17
N GLY A 81 17.15 -9.67 -0.74
CA GLY A 81 16.03 -9.80 -1.66
C GLY A 81 14.67 -9.38 -1.07
N THR A 82 14.66 -8.74 0.09
CA THR A 82 13.44 -8.15 0.66
C THR A 82 13.14 -6.84 -0.05
N ALA A 83 11.95 -6.74 -0.64
CA ALA A 83 11.46 -5.50 -1.21
C ALA A 83 10.73 -4.66 -0.16
N TYR A 84 10.98 -3.36 -0.19
CA TYR A 84 10.35 -2.34 0.65
C TYR A 84 9.65 -1.32 -0.23
N LEU A 85 8.42 -1.01 0.15
CA LEU A 85 7.65 0.08 -0.41
C LEU A 85 7.76 1.28 0.53
N THR A 86 8.15 2.42 0.00
CA THR A 86 8.13 3.70 0.75
C THR A 86 7.36 4.73 -0.05
N TYR A 87 6.75 5.68 0.65
CA TYR A 87 6.07 6.80 0.04
C TYR A 87 6.63 8.09 0.61
N SER A 88 6.96 9.04 -0.26
CA SER A 88 7.40 10.38 0.12
C SER A 88 6.41 11.42 -0.39
N SER A 89 6.21 12.48 0.39
CA SER A 89 5.50 13.69 -0.02
C SER A 89 6.50 14.83 -0.21
N PHE A 90 6.20 15.76 -1.11
CA PHE A 90 7.11 16.86 -1.42
C PHE A 90 7.18 17.91 -0.30
N ASN A 91 6.21 17.90 0.62
CA ASN A 91 6.17 18.73 1.81
C ASN A 91 6.05 17.82 3.03
N GLU A 92 7.02 17.88 3.95
CA GLU A 92 7.06 17.08 5.18
C GLU A 92 5.92 17.42 6.16
N SER A 93 5.30 18.59 6.01
CA SER A 93 4.12 18.97 6.81
C SER A 93 2.87 18.19 6.40
N PHE A 94 2.86 17.56 5.23
CA PHE A 94 1.70 16.78 4.78
C PHE A 94 1.61 15.46 5.54
N LEU A 95 0.50 15.28 6.23
CA LEU A 95 0.19 14.06 6.93
C LEU A 95 -0.65 13.15 6.01
N ASP A 96 0.03 12.16 5.43
CA ASP A 96 -0.58 11.09 4.64
C ASP A 96 -0.59 9.77 5.43
N TYR A 97 -1.71 9.06 5.39
CA TYR A 97 -1.86 7.72 5.95
C TYR A 97 -2.42 6.78 4.90
N PHE A 98 -1.80 5.61 4.78
CA PHE A 98 -2.24 4.56 3.87
C PHE A 98 -2.97 3.45 4.62
N GLN A 99 -4.10 3.02 4.07
CA GLN A 99 -4.95 2.00 4.68
C GLN A 99 -5.45 1.00 3.65
N LEU A 100 -5.31 -0.29 3.95
CA LEU A 100 -6.14 -1.32 3.33
C LEU A 100 -7.49 -1.37 4.07
N ASN A 101 -8.56 -0.94 3.42
CA ASN A 101 -9.89 -0.87 4.02
C ASN A 101 -10.54 -2.28 4.11
N HIS A 102 -11.67 -2.38 4.82
CA HIS A 102 -12.38 -3.65 5.04
C HIS A 102 -13.01 -4.26 3.76
N GLU A 103 -13.07 -3.50 2.67
CA GLU A 103 -13.58 -3.92 1.36
C GLU A 103 -12.45 -4.40 0.44
N GLY A 104 -11.19 -4.28 0.87
CA GLY A 104 -10.02 -4.69 0.10
C GLY A 104 -9.41 -3.57 -0.77
N ASN A 105 -9.84 -2.32 -0.58
CA ASN A 105 -9.30 -1.18 -1.31
C ASN A 105 -8.12 -0.56 -0.55
N MET A 106 -7.04 -0.27 -1.27
CA MET A 106 -5.93 0.53 -0.75
C MET A 106 -6.27 2.00 -0.93
N VAL A 107 -6.35 2.74 0.16
CA VAL A 107 -6.70 4.18 0.15
C VAL A 107 -5.59 5.01 0.78
N LYS A 108 -5.41 6.22 0.27
CA LYS A 108 -4.58 7.24 0.90
C LYS A 108 -5.49 8.28 1.53
N LEU A 109 -5.37 8.44 2.84
CA LEU A 109 -5.99 9.51 3.61
C LEU A 109 -4.98 10.65 3.76
N SER A 110 -5.36 11.84 3.34
CA SER A 110 -4.54 13.05 3.47
C SER A 110 -5.24 14.03 4.42
N TRP A 111 -4.52 14.52 5.42
CA TRP A 111 -5.04 15.54 6.33
C TRP A 111 -5.02 16.91 5.64
N TYR A 112 -6.17 17.59 5.64
CA TYR A 112 -6.30 18.96 5.14
C TYR A 112 -6.49 19.93 6.29
N ASP A 113 -5.44 20.69 6.61
CA ASP A 113 -5.45 21.64 7.73
C ASP A 113 -6.55 22.68 7.60
N GLU A 114 -6.74 23.26 6.40
CA GLU A 114 -7.77 24.28 6.15
C GLU A 114 -9.20 23.81 6.45
N LYS A 115 -9.45 22.50 6.33
CA LYS A 115 -10.77 21.88 6.50
C LYS A 115 -10.87 21.06 7.79
N GLU A 116 -9.77 20.96 8.54
CA GLU A 116 -9.63 20.14 9.75
C GLU A 116 -10.19 18.71 9.58
N ARG A 117 -9.92 18.06 8.44
CA ARG A 117 -10.45 16.73 8.13
C ARG A 117 -9.53 15.89 7.25
N TRP A 118 -9.74 14.58 7.31
CA TRP A 118 -9.15 13.63 6.38
C TRP A 118 -9.94 13.61 5.06
N GLU A 119 -9.23 13.71 3.94
CA GLU A 119 -9.79 13.44 2.62
C GLU A 119 -9.25 12.12 2.07
N ILE A 120 -10.12 11.35 1.43
CA ILE A 120 -9.80 10.03 0.89
C ILE A 120 -9.50 10.16 -0.59
N SER A 121 -8.35 9.64 -1.00
CA SER A 121 -8.01 9.42 -2.39
C SER A 121 -7.84 7.91 -2.65
N TRP A 122 -8.36 7.47 -3.79
CA TRP A 122 -8.31 6.09 -4.24
C TRP A 122 -7.06 5.88 -5.09
N MET A 123 -6.42 4.72 -4.93
CA MET A 123 -5.30 4.26 -5.77
C MET A 123 -5.71 3.05 -6.60
#